data_AF-A0AAJ8B9I5-F1
#
_entry.id   AF-A0AAJ8B9I5-F1
#
_cell.length_a   1.000
_cell.length_b   1.000
_cell.length_c   1.000
_cell.angle_alpha   90.00
_cell.angle_beta   90.00
_cell.angle_gamma   90.00
#
_symmetry.space_group_name_H-M   'P 1'
#
loop_
_entity.id
_entity.type
_entity.pdbx_description
1 polymer ?
#
loop_
_entity_poly.entity_id
_entity_poly.type
_entity_poly.pdbx_seq_one_letter_code
_entity_poly.pdbx_strand_id
1 'polypeptide(L)' 'MAGRAFANWWAKMSPYYTKAYQEMWVGIGIMTYLYYKVSYGGKKAVKDKPAH' A
#
# COMPACT_ATOMS: atom_id res chain seq x y z
N MET A 1 4.56 -17.63 21.34
CA MET A 1 4.26 -18.51 20.18
C MET A 1 4.28 -17.77 18.84
N ALA A 2 3.65 -16.60 18.70
CA ALA A 2 3.61 -15.84 17.44
C ALA A 2 4.99 -15.47 16.84
N GLY A 3 5.97 -15.07 17.67
CA GLY A 3 7.29 -14.67 17.19
C GLY A 3 8.10 -15.79 16.52
N ARG A 4 7.93 -17.04 16.97
CA ARG A 4 8.64 -18.20 16.40
C ARG A 4 8.01 -18.66 15.08
N ALA A 5 6.69 -18.56 14.96
CA ALA A 5 5.98 -18.77 13.70
C ALA A 5 6.36 -17.70 12.65
N PHE A 6 6.45 -16.44 13.07
CA PHE A 6 6.91 -15.35 12.21
C PHE A 6 8.35 -15.54 11.75
N ALA A 7 9.28 -15.87 12.65
CA ALA A 7 10.68 -16.10 12.30
C ALA A 7 10.84 -17.24 11.27
N ASN A 8 10.12 -18.35 11.46
CA ASN A 8 10.15 -19.48 10.53
C ASN A 8 9.57 -19.14 9.15
N TRP A 9 8.50 -18.34 9.11
CA TRP A 9 7.91 -17.85 7.86
C TRP A 9 8.81 -16.84 7.15
N TRP A 10 9.34 -15.87 7.90
CA TRP A 10 10.23 -14.83 7.37
C TRP A 10 11.52 -15.43 6.80
N ALA A 11 12.09 -16.46 7.42
CA ALA A 11 13.26 -17.16 6.89
C ALA A 11 13.03 -17.73 5.48
N LYS A 12 11.80 -18.16 5.16
CA LYS A 12 11.43 -18.67 3.83
C LYS A 12 11.11 -17.55 2.84
N MET A 13 10.46 -16.49 3.30
CA MET A 13 9.94 -15.44 2.42
C MET A 13 10.91 -14.28 2.17
N SER A 14 11.85 -14.05 3.10
CA SER A 14 12.89 -13.02 3.04
C SER A 14 13.56 -12.88 1.66
N PRO A 15 14.09 -13.92 1.00
CA PRO A 15 14.77 -13.76 -0.29
C PRO A 15 13.85 -13.25 -1.40
N TYR A 16 12.56 -13.61 -1.38
CA TYR A 16 11.59 -13.13 -2.36
C TYR A 16 11.26 -11.65 -2.14
N TYR A 17 10.99 -11.25 -0.90
CA TYR A 17 10.64 -9.86 -0.57
C TYR A 17 11.82 -8.89 -0.64
N THR A 18 13.06 -9.36 -0.47
CA THR A 18 14.26 -8.52 -0.44
C THR A 18 15.04 -8.47 -1.75
N LYS A 19 14.96 -9.51 -2.60
CA LYS A 19 15.73 -9.55 -3.86
C LYS A 19 14.88 -9.60 -5.12
N ALA A 20 13.84 -10.44 -5.15
CA ALA A 20 13.05 -10.65 -6.37
C ALA A 20 11.97 -9.58 -6.59
N TYR A 21 11.40 -9.04 -5.51
CA TYR A 21 10.24 -8.15 -5.56
C TYR A 21 10.54 -6.71 -5.11
N GLN A 22 11.78 -6.25 -5.26
CA GLN A 22 12.13 -4.89 -4.85
C GLN A 22 11.31 -3.82 -5.60
N GLU A 23 11.03 -4.04 -6.89
CA GLU A 23 10.18 -3.17 -7.71
C GLU A 23 8.69 -3.27 -7.34
N MET A 24 8.23 -4.39 -6.77
CA MET A 24 6.85 -4.52 -6.28
C MET A 24 6.59 -3.59 -5.11
N TRP A 25 7.57 -3.37 -4.23
CA TRP A 25 7.42 -2.40 -3.13
C TRP A 25 7.27 -0.98 -3.65
N VAL A 26 7.99 -0.62 -4.72
CA VAL A 26 7.84 0.66 -5.40
C VAL A 26 6.45 0.77 -6.03
N GLY A 27 5.99 -0.28 -6.71
CA GLY A 27 4.64 -0.35 -7.29
C GLY A 27 3.55 -0.22 -6.23
N ILE A 28 3.67 -0.91 -5.09
CA ILE A 28 2.76 -0.80 -3.94
C ILE A 28 2.75 0.64 -3.41
N GLY A 29 3.91 1.28 -3.29
CA GLY A 29 4.01 2.67 -2.85
C GLY A 29 3.27 3.64 -3.78
N ILE A 30 3.48 3.49 -5.09
CA ILE A 30 2.80 4.31 -6.11
C ILE A 30 1.29 4.08 -6.08
N MET A 31 0.85 2.81 -6.08
CA MET A 31 -0.57 2.47 -6.05
C MET A 31 -1.25 2.97 -4.78
N THR A 32 -0.58 2.88 -3.63
CA THR A 32 -1.09 3.40 -2.36
C THR A 32 -1.21 4.92 -2.40
N TYR A 33 -0.21 5.62 -2.94
CA TYR A 33 -0.26 7.07 -3.10
C TYR A 33 -1.38 7.52 -4.04
N LEU A 34 -1.52 6.87 -5.19
CA LEU A 34 -2.60 7.13 -6.14
C LEU A 34 -3.97 6.86 -5.52
N TYR A 35 -4.14 5.71 -4.86
CA TYR A 35 -5.37 5.36 -4.16
C TYR A 35 -5.74 6.39 -3.09
N TYR A 36 -4.76 6.83 -2.30
CA TYR A 36 -4.96 7.87 -1.30
C TYR A 36 -5.41 9.18 -1.93
N LYS A 37 -4.74 9.60 -3.02
CA LYS A 37 -5.06 10.85 -3.72
C LYS A 37 -6.43 10.81 -4.40
N VAL A 38 -6.83 9.69 -4.98
CA VAL A 38 -8.17 9.51 -5.57
C VAL A 38 -9.24 9.50 -4.49
N SER A 39 -9.06 8.67 -3.45
CA SER A 39 -10.09 8.45 -2.42
C SER A 39 -10.26 9.66 -1.48
N TYR A 40 -9.18 10.37 -1.18
CA TYR A 40 -9.16 11.43 -0.17
C TYR A 40 -8.77 12.81 -0.72
N GLY A 41 -8.05 12.88 -1.84
CA GLY A 41 -7.71 14.14 -2.52
C GLY A 41 -8.87 14.74 -3.33
N GLY A 42 -9.91 13.95 -3.62
CA GLY A 42 -11.13 14.39 -4.33
C GLY A 42 -12.04 15.35 -3.54
N LYS A 43 -11.80 15.57 -2.23
CA LYS A 43 -12.59 16.52 -1.41
C LYS A 43 -12.55 17.98 -1.90
N LYS A 44 -11.75 18.29 -2.93
CA LYS A 44 -11.66 19.64 -3.54
C LYS A 44 -12.37 19.75 -4.90
N ALA A 45 -12.79 18.64 -5.52
CA ALA A 45 -13.32 18.64 -6.89
C ALA A 45 -14.85 18.51 -6.98
N VAL A 46 -15.51 18.02 -5.93
CA VAL A 46 -16.98 18.04 -5.87
C VAL A 46 -17.43 19.35 -5.25
N LYS A 47 -17.52 20.38 -6.10
CA LYS A 47 -18.24 21.62 -5.81
C LYS A 47 -19.72 21.38 -6.13
N ASP A 48 -20.40 20.50 -5.40
CA ASP A 48 -21.84 20.31 -5.60
C ASP A 48 -22.64 21.33 -4.81
N LYS A 49 -23.03 22.37 -5.58
CA LYS A 49 -24.25 23.19 -5.60
C LYS A 49 -24.83 23.74 -4.29
N PRO A 50 -25.19 25.05 -4.26
CA PRO A 50 -26.06 25.57 -3.22
C PRO A 50 -27.43 24.87 -3.33
N ALA A 51 -27.80 24.14 -2.27
CA ALA A 51 -29.20 23.85 -2.04
C ALA A 51 -29.88 25.18 -1.71
N HIS A 52 -30.72 25.60 -2.65
CA HIS A 52 -31.79 26.58 -2.53
C HIS A 52 -32.41 26.65 -1.13
#